data_AF-A0A536U3R3-F1
#
_entry.id   AF-A0A536U3R3-F1
#
_cell.length_a   1.000
_cell.length_b   1.000
_cell.length_c   1.000
_cell.angle_alpha   90.00
_cell.angle_beta   90.00
_cell.angle_gamma   90.00
#
_symmetry.space_group_name_H-M   'P 1'
#
loop_
_entity.id
_entity.type
_entity.pdbx_description
1 polymer ?
#
loop_
_entity_poly.entity_id
_entity_poly.type
_entity_poly.pdbx_seq_one_letter_code
_entity_poly.pdbx_strand_id
1 'polypeptide(L)'
;MIGRVKAVAGIWCCRALVWCCASVCALAAGDGAAASLAEKARESGCNSKPVAISSGLYKCVTASGSDAFFNLQGISGGSGASAPERTVRRTDSPVVSPPGFPRVDGETQKGRDDLRRKVLSDELSAEEKFLADARAAYGSGAPAPLPEEQADAEKYRQRISRLRQAVQLHERNIEALKKELGNMH
;
A
#
# COMPACT_ATOMS: atom_id res chain seq x y z
N MET A 1 -43.25 -39.70 -50.95
CA MET A 1 -41.83 -39.52 -50.60
C MET A 1 -41.77 -39.08 -49.15
N ILE A 2 -41.41 -40.01 -48.26
CA ILE A 2 -41.35 -39.83 -46.80
C ILE A 2 -39.90 -40.12 -46.42
N GLY A 3 -39.18 -39.12 -45.91
CA GLY A 3 -37.80 -39.25 -45.46
C GLY A 3 -37.72 -39.13 -43.94
N ARG A 4 -37.47 -40.25 -43.27
CA ARG A 4 -37.09 -40.34 -41.84
C ARG A 4 -35.66 -39.84 -41.66
N VAL A 5 -35.39 -39.03 -40.64
CA VAL A 5 -34.01 -38.83 -40.12
C VAL A 5 -34.00 -39.11 -38.62
N LYS A 6 -33.02 -39.92 -38.23
CA LYS A 6 -32.82 -40.58 -36.93
C LYS A 6 -32.22 -39.65 -35.87
N ALA A 7 -32.57 -39.94 -34.61
CA ALA A 7 -31.96 -39.43 -33.39
C ALA A 7 -30.52 -39.91 -33.19
N VAL A 8 -29.67 -39.11 -32.51
CA VAL A 8 -28.63 -39.59 -31.59
C VAL A 8 -28.39 -38.55 -30.48
N ALA A 9 -28.69 -38.95 -29.25
CA ALA A 9 -28.17 -38.36 -28.02
C ALA A 9 -26.84 -39.05 -27.67
N GLY A 10 -25.79 -38.29 -27.35
CA GLY A 10 -24.54 -38.82 -26.75
C GLY A 10 -24.52 -38.43 -25.27
N ILE A 11 -24.78 -39.33 -24.32
CA ILE A 11 -23.92 -40.41 -23.80
C ILE A 11 -22.71 -39.83 -23.05
N TRP A 12 -22.96 -39.57 -21.76
CA TRP A 12 -22.02 -39.86 -20.67
C TRP A 12 -21.49 -41.29 -20.79
N CYS A 13 -20.17 -41.47 -20.75
CA CYS A 13 -19.58 -42.76 -20.47
C CYS A 13 -18.38 -42.60 -19.54
N CYS A 14 -18.54 -43.21 -18.37
CA CYS A 14 -17.56 -43.43 -17.33
C CYS A 14 -16.36 -44.23 -17.86
N ARG A 15 -15.16 -43.90 -17.38
CA ARG A 15 -14.07 -44.87 -17.25
C ARG A 15 -13.62 -44.92 -15.80
N ALA A 16 -13.97 -46.02 -15.15
CA ALA A 16 -13.52 -46.43 -13.83
C ALA A 16 -12.30 -47.37 -13.97
N LEU A 17 -11.36 -47.24 -13.03
CA LEU A 17 -10.43 -48.26 -12.52
C LEU A 17 -9.85 -47.66 -11.23
N VAL A 18 -10.56 -47.79 -10.11
CA VAL A 18 -10.34 -48.82 -9.07
C VAL A 18 -8.98 -48.65 -8.37
N TRP A 19 -9.01 -47.97 -7.23
CA TRP A 19 -8.20 -48.31 -6.07
C TRP A 19 -8.94 -47.91 -4.79
N CYS A 20 -9.55 -48.90 -4.14
CA CYS A 20 -9.95 -48.90 -2.73
C CYS A 20 -8.80 -49.58 -1.96
N CYS A 21 -8.47 -49.31 -0.70
CA CYS A 21 -9.16 -48.71 0.41
C CYS A 21 -8.11 -48.28 1.46
N ALA A 22 -8.59 -47.48 2.42
CA ALA A 22 -8.19 -47.45 3.83
C ALA A 22 -7.33 -46.28 4.34
N SER A 23 -7.85 -45.71 5.44
CA SER A 23 -7.27 -44.77 6.40
C SER A 23 -7.54 -43.30 6.08
N VAL A 24 -8.71 -42.74 6.43
CA VAL A 24 -9.17 -42.33 7.78
C VAL A 24 -8.23 -41.31 8.43
N CYS A 25 -8.83 -40.13 8.70
CA CYS A 25 -8.40 -39.07 9.61
C CYS A 25 -7.05 -38.39 9.39
N ALA A 26 -7.11 -37.16 8.86
CA ALA A 26 -6.54 -36.02 9.57
C ALA A 26 -7.28 -34.72 9.21
N LEU A 27 -7.87 -34.11 10.23
CA LEU A 27 -8.31 -32.72 10.28
C LEU A 27 -7.11 -31.76 10.12
N ALA A 28 -7.43 -30.57 9.61
CA ALA A 28 -6.72 -29.29 9.78
C ALA A 28 -5.32 -29.20 9.12
N ALA A 29 -4.84 -28.07 8.61
CA ALA A 29 -5.24 -26.67 8.76
C ALA A 29 -4.93 -25.92 7.45
N GLY A 30 -5.63 -24.80 7.22
CA GLY A 30 -5.11 -23.79 6.31
C GLY A 30 -3.87 -23.16 6.93
N ASP A 31 -2.71 -23.34 6.29
CA ASP A 31 -1.50 -22.57 6.57
C ASP A 31 -1.62 -21.18 5.91
N GLY A 32 -2.43 -20.34 6.54
CA GLY A 32 -2.42 -18.90 6.32
C GLY A 32 -1.90 -18.21 7.57
N ALA A 33 -0.58 -18.24 7.82
CA ALA A 33 0.17 -17.24 8.61
C ALA A 33 1.61 -17.72 8.90
N ALA A 34 2.55 -17.37 8.02
CA ALA A 34 3.92 -16.93 8.31
C ALA A 34 4.72 -17.11 7.02
N ALA A 35 4.97 -16.03 6.27
CA ALA A 35 6.00 -16.08 5.25
C ALA A 35 7.29 -16.58 5.91
N SER A 36 7.80 -17.73 5.45
CA SER A 36 8.99 -18.32 6.06
C SER A 36 10.14 -17.31 5.96
N LEU A 37 11.03 -17.31 6.96
CA LEU A 37 12.25 -16.49 6.96
C LEU A 37 12.98 -16.54 5.59
N ALA A 38 12.96 -17.71 4.94
CA ALA A 38 13.56 -17.95 3.64
C ALA A 38 12.81 -17.26 2.49
N GLU A 39 11.50 -17.15 2.53
CA GLU A 39 10.68 -16.54 1.48
C GLU A 39 10.86 -15.02 1.45
N LYS A 40 10.78 -14.39 2.63
CA LYS A 40 11.00 -12.95 2.76
C LYS A 40 12.46 -12.54 2.56
N ALA A 41 13.40 -13.46 2.83
CA ALA A 41 14.80 -13.29 2.43
C ALA A 41 14.95 -13.30 0.89
N ARG A 42 14.25 -14.19 0.17
CA ARG A 42 14.30 -14.23 -1.30
C ARG A 42 13.67 -12.97 -1.92
N GLU A 43 12.57 -12.46 -1.36
CA GLU A 43 11.99 -11.16 -1.74
C GLU A 43 12.97 -10.00 -1.52
N SER A 44 13.78 -10.07 -0.45
CA SER A 44 14.84 -9.09 -0.15
C SER A 44 16.10 -9.28 -1.01
N GLY A 45 16.07 -10.18 -2.02
CA GLY A 45 17.18 -10.44 -2.92
C GLY A 45 18.34 -11.23 -2.30
N CYS A 46 18.12 -11.88 -1.15
CA CYS A 46 19.13 -12.68 -0.47
C CYS A 46 19.48 -13.95 -1.27
N ASN A 47 20.77 -14.19 -1.51
CA ASN A 47 21.29 -15.47 -2.02
C ASN A 47 21.98 -16.31 -0.93
N SER A 48 22.11 -15.75 0.27
CA SER A 48 22.71 -16.42 1.42
C SER A 48 21.68 -16.61 2.54
N LYS A 49 21.95 -17.58 3.42
CA LYS A 49 21.10 -17.86 4.57
C LYS A 49 21.04 -16.61 5.47
N PRO A 50 19.85 -16.06 5.76
CA PRO A 50 19.72 -14.85 6.57
C PRO A 50 20.17 -15.10 8.02
N VAL A 51 20.95 -14.18 8.56
CA VAL A 51 21.51 -14.20 9.92
C VAL A 51 20.77 -13.19 10.77
N ALA A 52 20.27 -13.61 11.94
CA ALA A 52 19.63 -12.71 12.90
C ALA A 52 20.66 -11.80 13.56
N ILE A 53 20.42 -10.48 13.57
CA ILE A 53 21.26 -9.50 14.27
C ILE A 53 20.60 -9.01 15.55
N SER A 54 19.28 -8.81 15.53
CA SER A 54 18.48 -8.47 16.71
C SER A 54 17.08 -9.06 16.61
N SER A 55 16.24 -8.91 17.64
CA SER A 55 14.90 -9.49 17.66
C SER A 55 14.04 -8.96 16.51
N GLY A 56 13.86 -9.79 15.48
CA GLY A 56 13.12 -9.45 14.27
C GLY A 56 13.96 -8.88 13.12
N LEU A 57 15.23 -8.50 13.34
CA LEU A 57 16.11 -7.96 12.29
C LEU A 57 17.09 -9.00 11.78
N TYR A 58 17.09 -9.20 10.47
CA TYR A 58 17.93 -10.16 9.76
C TYR A 58 18.79 -9.47 8.72
N LYS A 59 19.98 -10.01 8.50
CA LYS A 59 20.92 -9.61 7.45
C LYS A 59 21.25 -10.77 6.54
N CYS A 60 21.36 -10.48 5.25
CA CYS A 60 21.83 -11.44 4.25
C CYS A 60 22.71 -10.72 3.21
N VAL A 61 23.50 -11.49 2.48
CA VAL A 61 24.23 -11.03 1.30
C VAL A 61 23.37 -11.29 0.07
N THR A 62 23.21 -10.25 -0.76
CA THR A 62 22.47 -10.29 -2.03
C THR A 62 23.31 -10.90 -3.17
N ALA A 63 22.68 -11.18 -4.31
CA ALA A 63 23.39 -11.66 -5.50
C ALA A 63 24.49 -10.68 -6.00
N SER A 64 24.36 -9.39 -5.68
CA SER A 64 25.34 -8.34 -5.97
C SER A 64 26.49 -8.24 -4.95
N GLY A 65 26.51 -9.08 -3.91
CA GLY A 65 27.55 -9.07 -2.87
C GLY A 65 27.36 -7.98 -1.80
N SER A 66 26.26 -7.23 -1.85
CA SER A 66 25.92 -6.19 -0.86
C SER A 66 25.03 -6.74 0.26
N ASP A 67 25.21 -6.17 1.46
CA ASP A 67 24.42 -6.51 2.65
C ASP A 67 23.00 -5.95 2.56
N ALA A 68 21.98 -6.81 2.67
CA ALA A 68 20.59 -6.43 2.79
C ALA A 68 20.06 -6.74 4.20
N PHE A 69 19.28 -5.80 4.75
CA PHE A 69 18.67 -5.89 6.07
C PHE A 69 17.14 -5.94 5.94
N PHE A 70 16.49 -6.88 6.61
CA PHE A 70 15.03 -7.00 6.58
C PHE A 70 14.44 -7.35 7.95
N ASN A 71 13.21 -6.91 8.20
CA ASN A 71 12.50 -7.13 9.46
C ASN A 71 11.33 -8.11 9.28
N LEU A 72 11.23 -9.08 10.18
CA LEU A 72 10.11 -10.02 10.26
C LEU A 72 9.30 -9.73 11.52
N GLN A 73 8.20 -8.98 11.36
CA GLN A 73 7.16 -8.93 12.39
C GLN A 73 6.58 -10.33 12.61
N GLY A 74 6.68 -10.84 13.84
CA GLY A 74 5.92 -12.04 14.27
C GLY A 74 6.73 -13.31 14.57
N ILE A 75 8.07 -13.28 14.51
CA ILE A 75 8.92 -14.43 14.89
C ILE A 75 9.91 -14.12 16.02
N SER A 76 9.57 -13.19 16.90
CA SER A 76 10.11 -13.21 18.25
C SER A 76 9.50 -14.42 18.96
N GLY A 77 10.30 -15.47 19.19
CA GLY A 77 9.86 -16.70 19.86
C GLY A 77 9.04 -16.39 21.11
N GLY A 78 7.75 -16.73 21.05
CA GLY A 78 6.77 -16.49 22.09
C GLY A 78 5.45 -17.07 21.63
N SER A 79 5.06 -18.17 22.26
CA SER A 79 3.86 -18.96 21.98
C SER A 79 2.60 -18.13 21.81
N GLY A 80 1.74 -18.58 20.90
CA GLY A 80 0.51 -17.90 20.51
C GLY A 80 -0.40 -17.55 21.68
N ALA A 81 -0.98 -16.36 21.58
CA ALA A 81 -2.24 -16.02 22.23
C ALA A 81 -2.97 -15.05 21.31
N SER A 82 -4.18 -15.46 20.94
CA SER A 82 -5.15 -14.72 20.13
C SER A 82 -5.28 -13.27 20.59
N ALA A 83 -5.21 -12.33 19.65
CA ALA A 83 -5.44 -10.92 19.93
C ALA A 83 -6.91 -10.69 20.32
N PRO A 84 -7.23 -10.11 21.50
CA PRO A 84 -8.47 -9.39 21.65
C PRO A 84 -8.27 -7.99 21.05
N GLU A 85 -9.26 -7.55 20.28
CA GLU A 85 -9.38 -6.21 19.74
C GLU A 85 -9.30 -5.19 20.89
N ARG A 86 -8.12 -4.58 21.08
CA ARG A 86 -7.90 -3.56 22.09
C ARG A 86 -8.25 -2.22 21.49
N THR A 87 -9.40 -1.68 21.89
CA THR A 87 -9.71 -0.25 21.79
C THR A 87 -8.53 0.54 22.36
N VAL A 88 -7.74 1.19 21.51
CA VAL A 88 -6.58 1.96 21.94
C VAL A 88 -7.07 3.25 22.59
N ARG A 89 -7.29 3.21 23.91
CA ARG A 89 -7.14 4.41 24.73
C ARG A 89 -5.64 4.72 24.75
N ARG A 90 -5.26 5.83 24.11
CA ARG A 90 -3.90 6.38 24.19
C ARG A 90 -3.63 6.75 25.65
N THR A 91 -3.01 5.85 26.39
CA THR A 91 -2.27 6.22 27.60
C THR A 91 -0.90 6.69 27.15
N ASP A 92 -0.67 7.99 27.34
CA ASP A 92 0.61 8.67 27.15
C ASP A 92 1.59 8.17 28.22
N SER A 93 2.11 6.97 28.03
CA SER A 93 3.20 6.43 28.86
C SER A 93 4.50 6.66 28.11
N PRO A 94 5.50 7.33 28.71
CA PRO A 94 6.76 7.61 28.04
C PRO A 94 7.45 6.29 27.69
N VAL A 95 7.70 6.07 26.40
CA VAL A 95 8.46 4.93 25.89
C VAL A 95 9.90 5.12 26.37
N VAL A 96 10.30 4.37 27.40
CA VAL A 96 11.67 4.37 27.91
C VAL A 96 12.58 3.77 26.85
N SER A 97 13.37 4.60 26.18
CA SER A 97 14.38 4.14 25.22
C SER A 97 15.37 3.19 25.91
N PRO A 98 15.79 2.08 25.26
CA PRO A 98 16.75 1.14 25.84
C PRO A 98 18.04 1.84 26.32
N PRO A 99 18.64 1.39 27.43
CA PRO A 99 19.92 1.92 27.90
C PRO A 99 20.99 1.68 26.83
N GLY A 100 21.55 2.76 26.26
CA GLY A 100 22.59 2.70 25.23
C GLY A 100 22.17 3.16 23.82
N PHE A 101 20.90 3.54 23.59
CA PHE A 101 20.52 4.14 22.30
C PHE A 101 20.98 5.62 22.23
N PRO A 102 21.69 6.03 21.15
CA PRO A 102 22.10 7.42 20.97
C PRO A 102 20.89 8.36 20.97
N ARG A 103 20.90 9.36 21.85
CA ARG A 103 19.87 10.40 21.85
C ARG A 103 20.25 11.47 20.84
N VAL A 104 19.29 11.86 20.01
CA VAL A 104 19.43 13.05 19.17
C VAL A 104 19.34 14.27 20.08
N ASP A 105 20.25 15.21 19.93
CA ASP A 105 20.25 16.46 20.69
C ASP A 105 19.08 17.37 20.26
N GLY A 106 18.67 18.26 21.17
CA GLY A 106 17.50 19.13 20.94
C GLY A 106 17.69 20.13 19.80
N GLU A 107 18.93 20.56 19.53
CA GLU A 107 19.25 21.46 18.43
C GLU A 107 19.04 20.77 17.08
N THR A 108 19.52 19.53 16.95
CA THR A 108 19.29 18.69 15.76
C THR A 108 17.82 18.39 15.54
N GLN A 109 17.03 18.08 16.57
CA GLN A 109 15.59 17.87 16.40
C GLN A 109 14.89 19.14 15.94
N LYS A 110 15.19 20.28 16.58
CA LYS A 110 14.64 21.57 16.18
C LYS A 110 15.00 21.94 14.74
N GLY A 111 16.25 21.73 14.33
CA GLY A 111 16.67 21.98 12.95
C GLY A 111 15.90 21.14 11.93
N ARG A 112 15.57 19.88 12.26
CA ARG A 112 14.73 19.02 11.42
C ARG A 112 13.29 19.49 11.37
N ASP A 113 12.73 19.91 12.50
CA ASP A 113 11.35 20.41 12.58
C ASP A 113 11.21 21.74 11.82
N ASP A 114 12.19 22.63 11.94
CA ASP A 114 12.25 23.89 11.20
C ASP A 114 12.37 23.64 9.69
N LEU A 115 13.20 22.67 9.27
CA LEU A 115 13.29 22.25 7.87
C LEU A 115 11.97 21.67 7.37
N ARG A 116 11.33 20.79 8.16
CA ARG A 116 10.02 20.21 7.81
C ARG A 116 8.98 21.30 7.63
N ARG A 117 8.93 22.26 8.57
CA ARG A 117 7.99 23.39 8.51
C ARG A 117 8.22 24.22 7.25
N LYS A 118 9.49 24.48 6.91
CA LYS A 118 9.86 25.20 5.70
C LYS A 118 9.40 24.47 4.44
N VAL A 119 9.70 23.18 4.31
CA VAL A 119 9.28 22.38 3.14
C VAL A 119 7.75 22.39 2.99
N LEU A 120 7.01 22.13 4.07
CA LEU A 120 5.54 22.15 4.03
C LEU A 120 4.97 23.54 3.70
N SER A 121 5.63 24.61 4.15
CA SER A 121 5.24 25.99 3.82
C SER A 121 5.50 26.31 2.34
N ASP A 122 6.63 25.86 1.81
CA ASP A 122 6.98 26.02 0.40
C ASP A 122 6.02 25.23 -0.49
N GLU A 123 5.70 23.99 -0.14
CA GLU A 123 4.69 23.15 -0.80
C GLU A 123 3.31 23.80 -0.75
N LEU A 124 2.90 24.34 0.40
CA LEU A 124 1.63 25.06 0.52
C LEU A 124 1.56 26.25 -0.45
N SER A 125 2.64 27.03 -0.53
CA SER A 125 2.72 28.17 -1.44
C SER A 125 2.65 27.76 -2.91
N ALA A 126 3.18 26.58 -3.25
CA ALA A 126 3.12 26.04 -4.60
C ALA A 126 1.70 25.55 -4.93
N GLU A 127 1.05 24.82 -4.03
CA GLU A 127 -0.32 24.34 -4.21
C GLU A 127 -1.32 25.51 -4.30
N GLU A 128 -1.13 26.58 -3.55
CA GLU A 128 -1.97 27.79 -3.68
C GLU A 128 -1.86 28.45 -5.06
N LYS A 129 -0.66 28.44 -5.66
CA LYS A 129 -0.46 28.90 -7.04
C LYS A 129 -1.11 27.96 -8.05
N PHE A 130 -0.91 26.65 -7.90
CA PHE A 130 -1.54 25.66 -8.78
C PHE A 130 -3.07 25.69 -8.70
N LEU A 131 -3.63 25.95 -7.53
CA LEU A 131 -5.06 26.18 -7.38
C LEU A 131 -5.53 27.43 -8.14
N ALA A 132 -4.77 28.53 -8.05
CA ALA A 132 -5.09 29.76 -8.78
C ALA A 132 -5.09 29.51 -10.30
N ASP A 133 -4.06 28.84 -10.82
CA ASP A 133 -3.95 28.48 -12.23
C ASP A 133 -5.08 27.53 -12.67
N ALA A 134 -5.38 26.51 -11.87
CA ALA A 134 -6.47 25.56 -12.14
C ALA A 134 -7.84 26.26 -12.16
N ARG A 135 -8.08 27.19 -11.24
CA ARG A 135 -9.33 27.99 -11.20
C ARG A 135 -9.43 28.94 -12.39
N ALA A 136 -8.32 29.57 -12.79
CA ALA A 136 -8.28 30.40 -13.98
C ALA A 136 -8.60 29.58 -15.25
N ALA A 137 -8.00 28.39 -15.38
CA ALA A 137 -8.27 27.48 -16.49
C ALA A 137 -9.72 26.95 -16.48
N TYR A 138 -10.28 26.68 -15.30
CA TYR A 138 -11.67 26.25 -15.16
C TYR A 138 -12.69 27.37 -15.47
N GLY A 139 -12.29 28.64 -15.38
CA GLY A 139 -13.06 29.77 -15.89
C GLY A 139 -14.51 29.81 -15.38
N SER A 140 -14.70 29.76 -14.06
CA SER A 140 -16.02 29.71 -13.39
C SER A 140 -16.93 28.51 -13.74
N GLY A 141 -16.37 27.49 -14.40
CA GLY A 141 -17.03 26.21 -14.67
C GLY A 141 -17.57 26.03 -16.08
N ALA A 142 -17.47 27.05 -16.92
CA ALA A 142 -17.85 26.99 -18.32
C ALA A 142 -16.81 27.72 -19.20
N PRO A 143 -15.56 27.24 -19.28
CA PRO A 143 -14.57 27.80 -20.19
C PRO A 143 -15.00 27.54 -21.64
N ALA A 144 -14.77 28.50 -22.53
CA ALA A 144 -15.19 28.36 -23.92
C ALA A 144 -14.58 27.10 -24.59
N PRO A 145 -15.34 26.37 -25.43
CA PRO A 145 -14.81 25.24 -26.19
C PRO A 145 -13.65 25.67 -27.09
N LEU A 146 -12.59 24.87 -27.12
CA LEU A 146 -11.50 25.07 -28.08
C LEU A 146 -11.99 24.78 -29.51
N PRO A 147 -11.35 25.33 -30.55
CA PRO A 147 -11.75 25.08 -31.95
C PRO A 147 -11.89 23.59 -32.29
N GLU A 148 -10.98 22.75 -31.82
CA GLU A 148 -11.03 21.29 -32.01
C GLU A 148 -12.13 20.58 -31.19
N GLU A 149 -12.67 21.22 -30.15
CA GLU A 149 -13.70 20.68 -29.28
C GLU A 149 -15.12 21.08 -29.73
N GLN A 150 -15.25 22.09 -30.60
CA GLN A 150 -16.56 22.56 -31.09
C GLN A 150 -17.32 21.47 -31.86
N ALA A 151 -16.60 20.63 -32.61
CA ALA A 151 -17.19 19.50 -33.32
C ALA A 151 -17.45 18.27 -32.41
N ASP A 152 -16.73 18.17 -31.30
CA ASP A 152 -16.70 16.99 -30.42
C ASP A 152 -17.13 17.33 -28.98
N ALA A 153 -18.46 17.33 -28.74
CA ALA A 153 -19.03 17.64 -27.43
C ALA A 153 -18.52 16.74 -26.28
N GLU A 154 -18.13 15.50 -26.58
CA GLU A 154 -17.54 14.57 -25.61
C GLU A 154 -16.16 15.05 -25.13
N LYS A 155 -15.28 15.51 -26.05
CA LYS A 155 -13.95 16.02 -25.70
C LYS A 155 -14.06 17.24 -24.80
N TYR A 156 -14.96 18.16 -25.13
CA TYR A 156 -15.26 19.32 -24.29
C TYR A 156 -15.67 18.89 -22.88
N ARG A 157 -16.66 18.00 -22.75
CA ARG A 157 -17.12 17.47 -21.44
C ARG A 157 -15.99 16.83 -20.63
N GLN A 158 -15.12 16.06 -21.28
CA GLN A 158 -13.97 15.45 -20.62
C GLN A 158 -12.97 16.50 -20.12
N ARG A 159 -12.68 17.54 -20.91
CA ARG A 159 -11.82 18.65 -20.47
C ARG A 159 -12.40 19.37 -19.27
N ILE A 160 -13.69 19.72 -19.28
CA ILE A 160 -14.37 20.36 -18.15
C ILE A 160 -14.29 19.48 -16.90
N SER A 161 -14.52 18.17 -17.04
CA SER A 161 -14.42 17.23 -15.92
C SER A 161 -13.02 17.20 -15.31
N ARG A 162 -11.97 17.14 -16.15
CA ARG A 162 -10.57 17.16 -15.71
C ARG A 162 -10.20 18.46 -15.01
N LEU A 163 -10.61 19.61 -15.56
CA LEU A 163 -10.36 20.91 -14.94
C LEU A 163 -11.04 21.02 -13.56
N ARG A 164 -12.29 20.57 -13.44
CA ARG A 164 -12.99 20.51 -12.16
C ARG A 164 -12.28 19.62 -11.14
N GLN A 165 -11.83 18.44 -11.58
CA GLN A 165 -11.09 17.50 -10.72
C GLN A 165 -9.76 18.08 -10.27
N ALA A 166 -9.04 18.81 -11.13
CA ALA A 166 -7.80 19.48 -10.79
C ALA A 166 -8.01 20.52 -9.68
N VAL A 167 -9.04 21.38 -9.81
CA VAL A 167 -9.39 22.36 -8.76
C VAL A 167 -9.66 21.65 -7.42
N GLN A 168 -10.50 20.62 -7.42
CA GLN A 168 -10.83 19.86 -6.20
C GLN A 168 -9.63 19.12 -5.61
N LEU A 169 -8.68 18.69 -6.43
CA LEU A 169 -7.44 18.07 -5.96
C LEU A 169 -6.59 19.08 -5.20
N HIS A 170 -6.30 20.23 -5.80
CA HIS A 170 -5.47 21.27 -5.18
C HIS A 170 -6.11 21.84 -3.92
N GLU A 171 -7.44 22.01 -3.87
CA GLU A 171 -8.15 22.42 -2.66
C GLU A 171 -7.93 21.43 -1.50
N ARG A 172 -8.08 20.12 -1.76
CA ARG A 172 -7.85 19.09 -0.73
C ARG A 172 -6.38 19.01 -0.30
N ASN A 173 -5.44 19.19 -1.22
CA ASN A 173 -4.01 19.21 -0.90
C ASN A 173 -3.68 20.38 0.04
N ILE A 174 -4.20 21.57 -0.24
CA ILE A 174 -4.03 22.76 0.61
C ILE A 174 -4.58 22.52 2.01
N GLU A 175 -5.78 21.93 2.12
CA GLU A 175 -6.38 21.58 3.41
C GLU A 175 -5.53 20.59 4.20
N ALA A 176 -5.00 19.56 3.53
CA ALA A 176 -4.11 18.57 4.14
C ALA A 176 -2.82 19.22 4.66
N LEU A 177 -2.16 20.05 3.84
CA LEU A 177 -0.93 20.76 4.22
C LEU A 177 -1.16 21.73 5.38
N LYS A 178 -2.26 22.49 5.37
CA LYS A 178 -2.64 23.38 6.49
C LYS A 178 -2.85 22.61 7.79
N LYS A 179 -3.45 21.42 7.71
CA LYS A 179 -3.64 20.55 8.87
C LYS A 179 -2.31 20.00 9.40
N GLU A 180 -1.41 19.58 8.51
CA GLU A 180 -0.08 19.12 8.90
C GLU A 180 0.73 20.21 9.58
N LEU A 181 0.75 21.42 9.01
CA LEU A 181 1.39 22.59 9.61
C LEU A 181 0.81 22.94 10.98
N GLY A 182 -0.52 22.87 11.13
CA GLY A 182 -1.21 23.11 12.40
C GLY A 182 -0.96 22.04 13.47
N ASN A 183 -0.53 20.84 13.08
CA ASN A 183 -0.20 19.74 14.00
C ASN A 183 1.29 19.67 14.34
N MET A 184 2.10 20.62 13.85
CA MET A 184 3.50 20.76 14.24
C MET A 184 3.57 21.45 15.62
N HIS A 185 4.10 20.74 16.62
CA HIS A 185 4.34 21.25 17.97
C HIS A 185 5.81 21.65 18.12
#